data_AF-A0A524AUK3-F1
#
_entry.id   AF-A0A524AUK3-F1
#
_cell.length_a   1.000
_cell.length_b   1.000
_cell.length_c   1.000
_cell.angle_alpha   90.00
_cell.angle_beta   90.00
_cell.angle_gamma   90.00
#
_symmetry.space_group_name_H-M   'P 1'
#
loop_
_entity.id
_entity.type
_entity.pdbx_description
1 polymer ?
#
loop_
_entity_poly.entity_id
_entity_poly.type
_entity_poly.pdbx_seq_one_letter_code
_entity_poly.pdbx_strand_id
1 'polypeptide(L)' 'KDPVSMYLADIYTLSANLAGLPGMSIPAGFSQNLPVGLQLIGNYWSESKLLNIAHQFQQQTDWHTKAPKGSE' A
#
# COMPACT_ATOMS: atom_id res chain seq x y z
N LYS A 1 -9.63 17.71 15.12
CA LYS A 1 -9.33 16.94 13.90
C LYS A 1 -9.74 17.81 12.73
N ASP A 2 -8.78 18.37 12.03
CA ASP A 2 -9.02 19.22 10.87
C ASP A 2 -9.62 18.36 9.73
N PRO A 3 -10.84 18.66 9.24
CA PRO A 3 -11.51 17.86 8.20
C PRO A 3 -10.72 17.81 6.88
N VAL A 4 -9.89 18.82 6.59
CA VAL A 4 -9.06 18.84 5.38
C VAL A 4 -7.94 17.79 5.48
N SER A 5 -7.37 17.61 6.67
CA SER A 5 -6.34 16.59 6.93
C SER A 5 -6.83 15.15 6.67
N MET A 6 -8.13 14.88 6.83
CA MET A 6 -8.72 13.57 6.50
C MET A 6 -8.81 13.36 4.98
N TYR A 7 -9.15 14.42 4.22
CA TYR A 7 -9.19 14.35 2.75
C TYR A 7 -7.80 14.08 2.15
N LEU A 8 -6.74 14.63 2.75
CA LEU A 8 -5.37 14.41 2.29
C LEU A 8 -4.92 12.95 2.42
N ALA A 9 -5.51 12.18 3.35
CA ALA A 9 -5.16 10.79 3.57
C ALA A 9 -5.54 9.89 2.38
N ASP A 10 -6.62 10.22 1.69
CA ASP A 10 -7.15 9.39 0.59
C ASP A 10 -6.78 9.91 -0.81
N ILE A 11 -5.99 10.98 -0.92
CA ILE A 11 -5.62 11.58 -2.23
C ILE A 11 -5.07 10.54 -3.22
N TYR A 12 -4.27 9.60 -2.74
CA TYR A 12 -3.61 8.60 -3.60
C TYR A 12 -4.43 7.31 -3.80
N THR A 13 -5.57 7.15 -3.11
CA THR A 13 -6.41 5.95 -3.17
C THR A 13 -7.75 6.22 -3.86
N LEU A 14 -8.25 7.47 -3.81
CA LEU A 14 -9.54 7.88 -4.35
C LEU A 14 -9.64 7.71 -5.88
N SER A 15 -8.57 8.03 -6.60
CA SER A 15 -8.52 7.99 -8.07
C SER A 15 -8.66 6.56 -8.64
N ALA A 16 -8.08 5.56 -7.97
CA ALA A 16 -8.23 4.15 -8.36
C ALA A 16 -9.67 3.65 -8.18
N ASN A 17 -10.30 4.00 -7.04
CA ASN A 17 -11.67 3.61 -6.73
C ASN A 17 -12.68 4.22 -7.72
N LEU A 18 -12.50 5.50 -8.06
CA LEU A 18 -13.35 6.19 -9.04
C LEU A 18 -13.19 5.65 -10.47
N ALA A 19 -11.99 5.18 -10.80
CA ALA A 19 -11.71 4.58 -12.10
C ALA A 19 -12.05 3.08 -12.18
N GLY A 20 -12.47 2.44 -11.08
CA GLY A 20 -12.76 1.00 -11.04
C GLY A 20 -11.53 0.12 -11.29
N LEU A 21 -10.33 0.64 -11.01
CA LEU A 21 -9.07 -0.06 -11.23
C LEU A 21 -8.68 -0.91 -10.02
N PRO A 22 -8.10 -2.11 -10.23
CA PRO A 22 -7.59 -2.90 -9.13
C PRO A 22 -6.41 -2.18 -8.47
N GLY A 23 -6.44 -2.08 -7.14
CA GLY A 23 -5.39 -1.47 -6.33
C GLY A 23 -5.02 -2.36 -5.14
N MET A 24 -3.76 -2.31 -4.73
CA MET A 24 -3.22 -3.07 -3.59
C MET A 24 -2.17 -2.23 -2.86
N SER A 25 -2.14 -2.33 -1.54
CA SER A 25 -1.05 -1.78 -0.71
C SER A 25 -0.18 -2.90 -0.15
N ILE A 26 1.14 -2.75 -0.24
CA ILE A 26 2.11 -3.70 0.32
C ILE A 26 3.10 -3.00 1.27
N PRO A 27 3.60 -3.67 2.33
CA PRO A 27 4.62 -3.09 3.21
C PRO A 27 5.92 -2.81 2.44
N ALA A 28 6.46 -1.60 2.56
CA ALA A 28 7.65 -1.14 1.83
C ALA A 28 8.75 -0.56 2.74
N GLY A 29 8.67 -0.81 4.04
CA GLY A 29 9.71 -0.46 5.01
C GLY A 29 9.20 0.38 6.16
N PHE A 30 10.13 1.08 6.81
CA PHE A 30 9.85 1.95 7.95
C PHE A 30 10.49 3.31 7.73
N SER A 31 9.78 4.36 8.10
CA SER A 31 10.31 5.72 8.19
C SER A 31 9.97 6.27 9.57
N GLN A 32 10.98 6.78 10.29
CA GLN A 32 10.79 7.29 11.66
C GLN A 32 10.09 6.28 12.59
N ASN A 33 10.43 4.99 12.48
CA ASN A 33 9.81 3.86 13.18
C ASN A 33 8.32 3.58 12.87
N LEU A 34 7.73 4.27 11.88
CA LEU A 34 6.37 4.01 11.41
C LEU A 34 6.40 3.15 10.14
N PRO A 35 5.48 2.18 9.99
CA PRO A 35 5.40 1.36 8.78
C PRO A 35 4.98 2.20 7.57
N VAL A 36 5.65 1.98 6.45
CA VAL A 36 5.37 2.63 5.17
C VAL A 36 4.77 1.60 4.22
N GLY A 37 3.64 1.95 3.59
CA GLY A 37 3.01 1.15 2.54
C GLY A 37 3.31 1.70 1.14
N LEU A 38 3.41 0.81 0.16
CA LEU A 38 3.49 1.13 -1.27
C LEU A 38 2.17 0.77 -1.94
N GLN A 39 1.54 1.74 -2.59
CA GLN A 39 0.32 1.56 -3.36
C GLN A 39 0.66 1.15 -4.81
N LEU A 40 0.15 -0.01 -5.22
CA LEU A 40 0.19 -0.51 -6.59
C LEU A 40 -1.20 -0.37 -7.21
N ILE A 41 -1.29 0.22 -8.40
CA ILE A 41 -2.54 0.34 -9.16
C ILE A 41 -2.32 -0.34 -10.51
N GLY A 42 -3.18 -1.31 -10.81
CA GLY A 42 -3.17 -2.07 -12.06
C GLY A 42 -4.17 -1.52 -13.05
N ASN A 43 -4.07 -2.01 -14.30
CA ASN A 43 -5.14 -1.82 -15.28
C ASN A 43 -6.33 -2.75 -14.97
N TYR A 44 -7.47 -2.58 -15.64
CA TYR A 44 -8.61 -3.48 -15.50
C TYR A 44 -8.22 -4.96 -15.62
N TRP A 45 -8.75 -5.80 -14.72
CA TRP A 45 -8.54 -7.26 -14.70
C TRP A 45 -7.08 -7.72 -14.59
N SER A 46 -6.21 -6.89 -13.99
CA SER A 46 -4.78 -7.18 -13.84
C SER A 46 -4.36 -7.62 -12.44
N GLU A 47 -5.30 -8.14 -11.63
CA GLU A 47 -5.07 -8.59 -10.25
C GLU A 47 -3.95 -9.64 -10.17
N SER A 48 -3.93 -10.60 -11.10
CA SER A 48 -2.89 -11.64 -11.17
C SER A 48 -1.48 -11.03 -11.34
N LYS A 49 -1.37 -9.94 -12.10
CA LYS A 49 -0.11 -9.23 -12.30
C LYS A 49 0.28 -8.46 -11.05
N LEU A 50 -0.68 -7.77 -10.40
CA LEU A 50 -0.44 -7.07 -9.14
C LEU A 50 0.04 -8.02 -8.04
N LEU A 51 -0.62 -9.18 -7.90
CA LEU A 51 -0.23 -10.21 -6.94
C LEU A 51 1.17 -10.77 -7.24
N ASN A 52 1.50 -11.00 -8.51
CA ASN A 52 2.85 -11.45 -8.89
C ASN A 52 3.92 -10.40 -8.56
N ILE A 53 3.67 -9.11 -8.82
CA ILE A 53 4.58 -8.02 -8.45
C ILE A 53 4.77 -7.98 -6.92
N ALA A 54 3.68 -8.03 -6.16
CA ALA A 54 3.73 -8.06 -4.70
C ALA A 54 4.53 -9.27 -4.18
N HIS A 55 4.30 -10.45 -4.76
CA HIS A 55 4.99 -11.67 -4.38
C HIS A 55 6.50 -11.60 -4.67
N GLN A 56 6.89 -11.10 -5.84
CA GLN A 56 8.31 -10.89 -6.17
C GLN A 56 8.95 -9.88 -5.23
N PHE A 57 8.25 -8.80 -4.89
CA PHE A 57 8.73 -7.81 -3.93
C PHE A 57 8.97 -8.42 -2.54
N GLN A 58 8.06 -9.30 -2.08
CA GLN A 58 8.21 -10.03 -0.81
C GLN A 58 9.32 -11.08 -0.84
N GLN A 59 9.66 -11.66 -2.00
CA GLN A 59 10.81 -12.56 -2.10
C GLN A 59 12.15 -11.81 -2.00
N GLN A 60 12.19 -10.54 -2.39
CA GLN A 60 13.38 -9.71 -2.33
C GLN A 60 13.48 -8.87 -1.05
N THR A 61 12.42 -8.84 -0.23
CA THR A 61 12.36 -8.01 0.98
C THR A 61 11.64 -8.70 2.13
N ASP A 62 12.04 -8.41 3.36
CA ASP A 62 11.45 -8.97 4.59
C ASP A 62 10.48 -7.99 5.27
N TRP A 63 10.06 -6.91 4.60
CA TRP A 63 9.19 -5.90 5.21
C TRP A 63 7.85 -6.45 5.67
N HIS A 64 7.36 -7.47 4.98
CA HIS A 64 6.11 -8.16 5.29
C HIS A 64 6.16 -9.01 6.58
N THR A 65 7.35 -9.29 7.13
CA THR A 65 7.53 -10.07 8.36
C THR A 65 7.88 -9.20 9.58
N LYS A 66 7.97 -7.88 9.41
CA LYS A 66 8.39 -6.94 10.47
C LYS A 66 7.18 -6.23 11.07
N ALA A 67 7.12 -6.19 12.40
CA ALA A 67 6.13 -5.41 13.16
C ALA A 67 6.78 -4.15 13.77
N PRO A 68 6.04 -3.03 13.89
CA PRO A 68 6.53 -1.85 14.61
C PRO A 68 6.75 -2.17 16.10
N LYS A 69 7.79 -1.61 16.70
CA LYS A 69 8.05 -1.75 18.14
C LYS A 69 6.94 -1.05 18.93
N GLY A 70 6.21 -1.79 19.77
CA GLY A 70 5.11 -1.26 20.59
C GLY A 70 3.71 -1.78 20.23
N SER A 71 3.60 -2.81 19.39
CA SER A 71 2.34 -3.52 19.10
C SER A 71 2.12 -4.75 20.01
N GLU A 72 2.66 -4.75 21.23
CA GLU A 72 2.33 -5.73 22.29
C GLU A 72 1.04 -5.35 23.01
#